data_AF-A0A938NAD9-F1
#
_entry.id   AF-A0A938NAD9-F1
#
_cell.length_a   1.000
_cell.length_b   1.000
_cell.length_c   1.000
_cell.angle_alpha   90.00
_cell.angle_beta   90.00
_cell.angle_gamma   90.00
#
_symmetry.space_group_name_H-M   'P 1'
#
loop_
_entity.id
_entity.type
_entity.pdbx_description
1 polymer ?
#
loop_
_entity_poly.entity_id
_entity_poly.type
_entity_poly.pdbx_seq_one_letter_code
_entity_poly.pdbx_strand_id
1 'polypeptide(L)'
;MKRSDLDDIAMRVRRVGDRIQPLLEPHPGLAARNAHAHLWLGIKVRFGDAWRSRARHDGVCAFIDWIEANPNADYDAFLGPIELDDPEPGLFG
;
A
#
# COMPACT_ATOMS: atom_id res chain seq x y z
N MET A 1 -1.32 7.80 11.45
CA MET A 1 -0.44 8.67 10.64
C MET A 1 -0.88 10.13 10.64
N LYS A 2 0.07 11.05 10.45
CA LYS A 2 -0.21 12.50 10.28
C LYS A 2 -0.62 12.81 8.84
N ARG A 3 -1.20 14.00 8.59
CA ARG A 3 -1.58 14.44 7.24
C ARG A 3 -0.40 14.41 6.25
N SER A 4 0.76 14.89 6.68
CA SER A 4 2.01 14.89 5.87
C SER A 4 2.36 13.51 5.34
N ASP A 5 2.17 12.48 6.17
CA ASP A 5 2.51 11.10 5.84
C ASP A 5 1.56 10.54 4.79
N LEU A 6 0.27 10.87 4.91
CA LEU A 6 -0.76 10.49 3.94
C LEU A 6 -0.53 11.16 2.58
N ASP A 7 -0.12 12.43 2.59
CA ASP A 7 0.18 13.18 1.37
C ASP A 7 1.44 12.62 0.66
N ASP A 8 2.48 12.25 1.42
CA ASP A 8 3.66 11.56 0.89
C ASP A 8 3.30 10.21 0.27
N ILE A 9 2.49 9.40 0.97
CA ILE A 9 2.02 8.10 0.45
C ILE A 9 1.23 8.29 -0.85
N ALA A 10 0.33 9.27 -0.92
CA ALA A 10 -0.43 9.56 -2.14
C ALA A 10 0.47 9.95 -3.32
N MET A 11 1.48 10.78 -3.06
CA MET A 11 2.48 11.16 -4.07
C MET A 11 3.32 9.97 -4.54
N ARG A 12 3.75 9.10 -3.62
CA ARG A 12 4.47 7.86 -3.94
C ARG A 12 3.63 6.91 -4.78
N VAL A 13 2.37 6.68 -4.39
CA VAL A 13 1.44 5.84 -5.16
C VAL A 13 1.28 6.37 -6.57
N ARG A 14 1.10 7.68 -6.75
CA ARG A 14 1.01 8.28 -8.09
C ARG A 14 2.27 8.00 -8.91
N ARG A 15 3.44 8.32 -8.35
CA ARG A 15 4.73 8.16 -9.03
C ARG A 15 5.03 6.71 -9.41
N VAL A 16 4.84 5.78 -8.48
CA VAL A 16 5.08 4.35 -8.71
C VAL A 16 4.01 3.78 -9.64
N GLY A 17 2.75 4.17 -9.45
CA GLY A 17 1.64 3.76 -10.31
C GLY A 17 1.92 4.08 -11.78
N ASP A 18 2.36 5.30 -12.08
CA ASP A 18 2.72 5.71 -13.44
C ASP A 18 3.88 4.89 -14.02
N ARG A 19 4.87 4.51 -13.19
CA ARG A 19 6.02 3.70 -13.60
C ARG A 19 5.67 2.24 -13.86
N ILE A 20 4.83 1.64 -13.02
CA ILE A 20 4.50 0.20 -13.14
C ILE A 20 3.34 -0.06 -14.09
N GLN A 21 2.53 0.94 -14.45
CA GLN A 21 1.39 0.79 -15.36
C GLN A 21 1.72 0.03 -16.68
N PRO A 22 2.84 0.30 -17.39
CA PRO A 22 3.20 -0.47 -18.58
C PRO A 22 3.76 -1.88 -18.28
N LEU A 23 4.08 -2.19 -17.03
CA LEU A 23 4.69 -3.47 -16.61
C LEU A 23 3.65 -4.48 -16.08
N LEU A 24 2.41 -4.04 -15.88
CA LEU A 24 1.35 -4.91 -15.36
C LEU A 24 0.91 -5.92 -16.40
N GLU A 25 0.98 -7.19 -16.01
CA GLU A 25 0.43 -8.29 -16.79
C GLU A 25 -1.10 -8.24 -16.77
N PRO A 26 -1.78 -8.63 -17.85
CA PRO A 26 -3.24 -8.69 -17.87
C PRO A 26 -3.79 -9.56 -16.75
N HIS A 27 -4.89 -9.13 -16.12
CA HIS A 27 -5.59 -9.95 -15.13
C HIS A 27 -6.77 -10.68 -15.81
N PRO A 28 -6.99 -11.98 -15.55
CA PRO A 28 -8.17 -12.69 -16.03
C PRO A 28 -9.46 -11.94 -15.65
N GLY A 29 -10.31 -11.65 -16.62
CA GLY A 29 -11.58 -10.94 -16.40
C GLY A 29 -11.50 -9.41 -16.38
N LEU A 30 -10.32 -8.81 -16.57
CA LEU A 30 -10.15 -7.37 -16.76
C LEU A 30 -9.44 -7.08 -18.09
N ALA A 31 -10.00 -6.14 -18.88
CA ALA A 31 -9.39 -5.72 -20.14
C ALA A 31 -8.01 -5.06 -19.94
N ALA A 32 -7.82 -4.37 -18.80
CA ALA A 32 -6.55 -3.80 -18.38
C ALA A 32 -6.51 -3.68 -16.85
N ARG A 33 -5.33 -3.83 -16.25
CA ARG A 33 -5.12 -3.50 -14.83
C ARG A 33 -4.80 -2.01 -14.68
N ASN A 34 -5.26 -1.43 -13.58
CA ASN A 34 -4.94 -0.06 -13.20
C ASN A 34 -3.91 -0.09 -12.05
N ALA A 35 -2.71 0.43 -12.29
CA ALA A 35 -1.61 0.40 -11.33
C ALA A 35 -1.87 1.20 -10.05
N HIS A 36 -2.58 2.32 -10.16
CA HIS A 36 -2.93 3.14 -9.00
C HIS A 36 -3.92 2.40 -8.11
N ALA A 37 -4.93 1.77 -8.72
CA ALA A 37 -5.89 0.93 -8.00
C ALA A 37 -5.22 -0.31 -7.38
N HIS A 38 -4.27 -0.91 -8.09
CA HIS A 38 -3.48 -2.05 -7.60
C HIS A 38 -2.68 -1.68 -6.35
N LEU A 39 -1.96 -0.56 -6.35
CA LEU A 39 -1.23 -0.06 -5.18
C LEU A 39 -2.15 0.21 -3.98
N TRP A 40 -3.26 0.92 -4.19
CA TRP A 40 -4.20 1.21 -3.10
C TRP A 40 -4.87 -0.04 -2.53
N LEU A 41 -5.22 -0.98 -3.40
CA LEU A 41 -5.78 -2.28 -2.98
C LEU A 41 -4.73 -3.07 -2.19
N GLY A 42 -3.49 -3.14 -2.66
CA GLY A 42 -2.40 -3.80 -1.95
C GLY A 42 -2.18 -3.23 -0.55
N ILE A 43 -2.15 -1.89 -0.40
CA ILE A 43 -2.01 -1.24 0.91
C ILE A 43 -3.16 -1.65 1.83
N LYS A 44 -4.40 -1.63 1.32
CA LYS A 44 -5.57 -2.03 2.10
C LYS A 44 -5.52 -3.51 2.51
N VAL A 45 -5.10 -4.41 1.61
CA VAL A 45 -5.00 -5.85 1.91
C VAL A 45 -3.93 -6.12 2.96
N ARG A 46 -2.76 -5.49 2.86
CA ARG A 46 -1.62 -5.79 3.76
C ARG A 46 -1.70 -5.08 5.11
N PHE A 47 -2.23 -3.87 5.16
CA PHE A 47 -2.28 -3.06 6.40
C PHE A 47 -3.69 -2.92 6.98
N GLY A 48 -4.71 -3.49 6.32
CA GLY A 48 -6.10 -3.45 6.75
C GLY A 48 -6.81 -2.11 6.49
N ASP A 49 -8.11 -2.08 6.73
CA ASP A 49 -8.97 -0.92 6.44
C ASP A 49 -8.60 0.33 7.25
N ALA A 50 -8.05 0.13 8.45
CA ALA A 50 -7.64 1.17 9.38
C ALA A 50 -6.20 1.68 9.15
N TRP A 51 -5.55 1.30 8.04
CA TRP A 51 -4.13 1.63 7.82
C TRP A 51 -3.81 3.13 7.92
N ARG A 52 -4.74 4.01 7.52
CA ARG A 52 -4.53 5.47 7.56
C ARG A 52 -4.31 6.00 8.99
N SER A 53 -4.94 5.37 9.98
CA SER A 53 -4.78 5.74 11.38
C SER A 53 -3.73 4.88 12.07
N ARG A 54 -3.61 3.60 11.71
CA ARG A 54 -2.83 2.61 12.47
C ARG A 54 -1.53 2.16 11.84
N ALA A 55 -1.39 2.16 10.51
CA ALA A 55 -0.14 1.70 9.93
C ALA A 55 0.97 2.71 10.18
N ARG A 56 2.19 2.23 10.34
CA ARG A 56 3.36 3.10 10.32
C ARG A 56 3.70 3.53 8.90
N HIS A 57 4.09 4.79 8.74
CA HIS A 57 4.41 5.40 7.44
C HIS A 57 5.57 4.68 6.72
N ASP A 58 6.59 4.28 7.46
CA ASP A 58 7.76 3.53 6.96
C ASP A 58 7.36 2.17 6.36
N GLY A 59 6.49 1.42 7.04
CA GLY A 59 5.97 0.14 6.55
C GLY A 59 5.19 0.26 5.24
N VAL A 60 4.30 1.27 5.15
CA VAL A 60 3.53 1.51 3.92
C VAL A 60 4.45 1.95 2.77
N CYS A 61 5.45 2.78 3.04
CA CYS A 61 6.43 3.18 2.03
C CYS A 61 7.25 1.98 1.54
N ALA A 62 7.73 1.13 2.45
CA ALA A 62 8.48 -0.08 2.10
C ALA A 62 7.64 -1.03 1.22
N PHE A 63 6.34 -1.13 1.48
CA PHE A 63 5.42 -1.91 0.64
C PHE A 63 5.28 -1.32 -0.77
N ILE A 64 5.12 0.00 -0.90
CA ILE A 64 5.04 0.67 -2.21
C ILE A 64 6.32 0.46 -3.01
N ASP A 65 7.48 0.63 -2.36
CA ASP A 65 8.79 0.44 -3.00
C ASP A 65 9.00 -1.04 -3.40
N TRP A 66 8.45 -1.99 -2.63
CA TRP A 66 8.45 -3.41 -2.99
C TRP A 66 7.55 -3.72 -4.20
N ILE A 67 6.36 -3.12 -4.32
CA ILE A 67 5.51 -3.26 -5.51
C ILE A 67 6.21 -2.68 -6.75
N GLU A 68 6.94 -1.57 -6.61
CA GLU A 68 7.73 -1.01 -7.72
C GLU A 68 8.70 -2.05 -8.31
N ALA A 69 9.35 -2.83 -7.45
CA ALA A 69 10.26 -3.90 -7.85
C ALA A 69 9.54 -5.20 -8.28
N ASN A 70 8.29 -5.42 -7.83
CA ASN A 70 7.53 -6.65 -8.03
C ASN A 70 6.09 -6.37 -8.50
N PRO A 71 5.87 -5.72 -9.65
CA PRO A 71 4.57 -5.15 -10.03
C PRO A 71 3.45 -6.18 -10.27
N ASN A 72 3.82 -7.46 -10.46
CA ASN A 72 2.89 -8.56 -10.70
C ASN A 72 2.85 -9.59 -9.56
N ALA A 73 3.57 -9.36 -8.46
CA ALA A 73 3.57 -10.29 -7.34
C ALA A 73 2.27 -10.21 -6.52
N ASP A 74 1.88 -11.34 -5.95
CA ASP A 74 0.82 -11.39 -4.95
C ASP A 74 1.21 -10.61 -3.70
N TYR A 75 0.30 -9.81 -3.15
CA TYR A 75 0.61 -8.90 -2.04
C TYR A 75 1.17 -9.64 -0.80
N ASP A 76 0.74 -10.88 -0.58
CA ASP A 76 1.16 -11.69 0.57
C ASP A 76 2.63 -12.13 0.49
N ALA A 77 3.27 -12.00 -0.67
CA ALA A 77 4.71 -12.19 -0.81
C ALA A 77 5.54 -11.06 -0.20
N PHE A 78 4.92 -9.94 0.21
CA PHE A 78 5.62 -8.88 0.93
C PHE A 78 5.93 -9.33 2.37
N LEU A 79 7.22 -9.52 2.65
CA LEU A 79 7.78 -9.91 3.95
C LEU A 79 8.29 -8.73 4.79
N GLY A 80 8.07 -7.49 4.34
CA GLY A 80 8.53 -6.31 5.06
C GLY A 80 7.69 -6.00 6.31
N PRO A 81 8.01 -4.91 7.02
CA PRO A 81 7.34 -4.57 8.27
C PRO A 81 5.87 -4.24 8.05
N ILE A 82 4.99 -5.02 8.67
CA ILE A 82 3.55 -4.76 8.77
C ILE A 82 3.27 -4.47 10.24
N GLU A 83 3.70 -3.30 10.67
CA GLU A 83 3.49 -2.81 12.02
C GLU A 83 2.26 -1.90 12.03
N LEU A 84 1.31 -2.23 12.89
CA LEU A 84 0.19 -1.36 13.23
C LEU A 84 0.48 -0.78 14.61
N ASP A 85 0.42 0.53 14.72
CA ASP A 85 0.31 1.21 16.00
C ASP A 85 -0.92 0.62 16.73
N ASP A 86 -0.69 0.22 17.98
CA ASP A 86 -1.75 -0.23 18.86
C ASP A 86 -2.81 0.88 18.97
N PRO A 87 -4.10 0.53 19.10
CA PRO A 87 -5.07 1.52 19.54
C PRO A 87 -4.57 2.08 20.88
N GLU A 88 -4.66 3.40 21.09
CA GLU A 88 -4.29 3.98 22.38
C GLU A 88 -4.94 3.17 23.51
N PRO A 89 -4.17 2.68 24.50
CA PRO A 89 -4.74 2.01 25.66
C PRO A 89 -5.42 3.07 26.53
N GLY A 90 -6.69 3.33 26.28
CA GLY A 90 -7.44 4.25 27.13
C GLY A 90 -8.82 4.59 26.60
N LEU A 91 -9.82 3.75 26.90
CA LEU A 91 -11.22 4.17 27.11
C LEU A 91 -12.07 3.03 27.73
N PHE A 92 -11.48 2.22 28.61
CA PHE A 92 -12.22 1.42 29.59
C PHE A 92 -11.47 1.50 30.92
N GLY A 93 -11.72 2.59 31.64
CA GLY A 93 -11.39 2.78 33.05
C GLY A 93 -12.64 3.21 33.80
#